data_AF-W6NF19-F1
#
_entry.id   AF-W6NF19-F1
#
_cell.length_a   1.000
_cell.length_b   1.000
_cell.length_c   1.000
_cell.angle_alpha   90.00
_cell.angle_beta   90.00
_cell.angle_gamma   90.00
#
_symmetry.space_group_name_H-M   'P 1'
#
loop_
_entity.id
_entity.type
_entity.pdbx_description
1 polymer ?
#
loop_
_entity_poly.entity_id
_entity_poly.type
_entity_poly.pdbx_seq_one_letter_code
_entity_poly.pdbx_strand_id
1 'polypeptide(L)'
;MSSAANRLGWGVTLSALDIVGCLLCAFLHGPTPSWSNISSQFTSFSVFTSTVDLFLLCATRVVLWILPTVFHKTGRADHLPQLKQVVFCTSLIMYAASPTKLLLLTEKLSPGTYLPVGDYAFLVWNFFAAFLLDLSWKYYFSYPPSSYILLDEQDE
;
A
#
# COMPACT_ATOMS: atom_id res chain seq x y z
N MET A 1 10.18 -22.83 -1.84
CA MET A 1 11.21 -21.85 -1.42
C MET A 1 11.05 -20.57 -2.24
N SER A 2 11.02 -19.40 -1.58
CA SER A 2 10.85 -18.10 -2.26
C SER A 2 12.22 -17.44 -2.49
N SER A 3 12.68 -17.39 -3.74
CA SER A 3 13.91 -16.70 -4.13
C SER A 3 13.74 -15.17 -4.12
N ALA A 4 14.85 -14.43 -4.13
CA ALA A 4 14.80 -12.97 -4.30
C ALA A 4 14.01 -12.55 -5.56
N ALA A 5 14.11 -13.33 -6.64
CA ALA A 5 13.36 -13.10 -7.87
C ALA A 5 11.84 -13.31 -7.68
N ASN A 6 11.44 -14.35 -6.93
CA ASN A 6 10.02 -14.60 -6.65
C ASN A 6 9.41 -13.51 -5.74
N ARG A 7 10.20 -12.97 -4.81
CA ARG A 7 9.78 -11.85 -3.95
C ARG A 7 9.65 -10.56 -4.73
N LEU A 8 10.61 -10.29 -5.62
CA LEU A 8 10.54 -9.16 -6.53
C LEU A 8 9.33 -9.26 -7.44
N GLY A 9 9.12 -10.43 -8.05
CA GLY A 9 7.95 -10.68 -8.89
C GLY A 9 6.65 -10.40 -8.16
N TRP A 10 6.48 -10.95 -6.95
CA TRP A 10 5.28 -10.69 -6.13
C TRP A 10 5.13 -9.21 -5.77
N GLY A 11 6.21 -8.56 -5.31
CA GLY A 11 6.20 -7.14 -4.94
C GLY A 11 5.87 -6.23 -6.13
N VAL A 12 6.39 -6.52 -7.32
CA VAL A 12 6.09 -5.80 -8.56
C VAL A 12 4.64 -6.02 -8.99
N THR A 13 4.13 -7.25 -8.92
CA THR A 13 2.72 -7.54 -9.24
C THR A 13 1.77 -6.77 -8.34
N LEU A 14 2.00 -6.76 -7.03
CA LEU A 14 1.18 -6.01 -6.07
C LEU A 14 1.30 -4.49 -6.28
N SER A 15 2.51 -4.00 -6.55
CA SER A 15 2.75 -2.59 -6.88
C SER A 15 2.00 -2.15 -8.13
N ALA A 16 2.06 -2.96 -9.19
CA ALA A 16 1.34 -2.69 -10.43
C ALA A 16 -0.17 -2.70 -10.22
N LEU A 17 -0.68 -3.68 -9.45
CA LEU A 17 -2.09 -3.76 -9.10
C LEU A 17 -2.56 -2.52 -8.33
N ASP A 18 -1.80 -2.06 -7.34
CA ASP A 18 -2.13 -0.87 -6.55
C ASP A 18 -2.10 0.41 -7.38
N ILE A 19 -1.05 0.59 -8.20
CA ILE A 19 -0.95 1.74 -9.11
C ILE A 19 -2.13 1.77 -10.07
N VAL A 20 -2.44 0.64 -10.73
CA VAL A 20 -3.58 0.56 -11.65
C VAL A 20 -4.89 0.82 -10.92
N GLY A 21 -5.08 0.25 -9.73
CA GLY A 21 -6.25 0.51 -8.89
C GLY A 21 -6.43 1.99 -8.54
N CYS A 22 -5.36 2.65 -8.09
CA CYS A 22 -5.35 4.08 -7.81
C CYS A 22 -5.62 4.94 -9.05
N LEU A 23 -5.03 4.60 -10.19
CA LEU A 23 -5.27 5.30 -11.46
C LEU A 23 -6.72 5.14 -11.93
N LEU A 24 -7.31 3.96 -11.79
CA LEU A 24 -8.73 3.72 -12.10
C LEU A 24 -9.65 4.51 -11.17
N CYS A 25 -9.35 4.55 -9.86
CA CYS A 25 -10.12 5.35 -8.91
C CYS A 25 -10.03 6.85 -9.26
N ALA A 26 -8.85 7.35 -9.60
CA ALA A 26 -8.65 8.75 -10.02
C ALA A 26 -9.31 9.06 -11.37
N PHE A 27 -9.33 8.11 -12.31
CA PHE A 27 -10.06 8.26 -13.58
C PHE A 27 -11.56 8.49 -13.33
N LEU A 28 -12.11 7.83 -12.31
CA LEU A 28 -13.49 7.95 -11.84
C LEU A 28 -13.72 9.12 -10.86
N HIS A 29 -12.70 9.94 -10.57
CA HIS A 29 -12.80 11.09 -9.69
C HIS A 29 -13.41 12.29 -10.43
N GLY A 30 -14.70 12.23 -10.72
CA GLY A 30 -15.43 13.31 -11.38
C GLY A 30 -16.86 12.88 -11.78
N PRO A 31 -17.62 13.79 -12.40
CA PRO A 31 -18.98 13.47 -12.88
C PRO A 31 -18.97 12.41 -13.98
N THR A 32 -17.89 12.40 -14.79
CA THR A 32 -17.68 11.44 -15.86
C THR A 32 -16.24 10.92 -15.82
N PRO A 33 -15.99 9.65 -16.22
CA PRO A 33 -14.65 9.11 -16.27
C PRO A 33 -13.77 9.86 -17.27
N SER A 34 -12.61 10.37 -16.85
CA SER A 34 -11.72 11.16 -17.70
C SER A 34 -10.27 11.12 -17.21
N TRP A 35 -9.31 11.15 -18.15
CA TRP A 35 -7.88 11.27 -17.85
C TRP A 35 -7.52 12.62 -17.21
N SER A 36 -8.28 13.68 -17.53
CA SER A 36 -8.10 14.99 -16.90
C SER A 36 -8.26 14.95 -15.38
N ASN A 37 -9.11 14.04 -14.88
CA ASN A 37 -9.38 13.86 -13.45
C ASN A 37 -8.12 13.40 -12.70
N ILE A 38 -7.22 12.66 -13.37
CA ILE A 38 -5.96 12.21 -12.77
C ILE A 38 -5.02 13.40 -12.58
N SER A 39 -4.81 14.18 -13.65
CA SER A 39 -3.91 15.34 -13.60
C SER A 39 -4.39 16.41 -12.62
N SER A 40 -5.70 16.61 -12.50
CA SER A 40 -6.26 17.63 -11.61
C SER A 40 -5.96 17.36 -10.14
N GLN A 41 -5.77 16.09 -9.75
CA GLN A 41 -5.45 15.74 -8.35
C GLN A 41 -4.15 16.36 -7.86
N PHE A 42 -3.16 16.56 -8.73
CA PHE A 42 -1.83 17.02 -8.34
C PHE A 42 -1.70 18.55 -8.26
N THR A 43 -2.79 19.30 -8.50
CA THR A 43 -2.75 20.77 -8.60
C THR A 43 -2.92 21.50 -7.27
N SER A 44 -3.61 20.91 -6.30
CA SER A 44 -3.80 21.49 -4.97
C SER A 44 -3.63 20.45 -3.87
N PHE A 45 -2.54 20.57 -3.12
CA PHE A 45 -2.23 19.67 -2.02
C PHE A 45 -2.75 20.22 -0.70
N SER A 46 -3.49 19.38 0.02
CA SER A 46 -3.89 19.62 1.40
C SER A 46 -4.01 18.27 2.10
N VAL A 47 -3.27 18.12 3.20
CA VAL A 47 -3.16 16.86 3.94
C VAL A 47 -4.54 16.45 4.47
N PHE A 48 -4.89 15.19 4.29
CA PHE A 48 -6.16 14.53 4.61
C PHE A 48 -7.36 14.91 3.75
N THR A 49 -7.31 15.96 2.93
CA THR A 49 -8.43 16.32 2.05
C THR A 49 -8.13 16.16 0.57
N SER A 50 -6.86 16.09 0.17
CA SER A 50 -6.46 15.90 -1.23
C SER A 50 -6.25 14.44 -1.56
N THR A 51 -6.80 13.91 -2.66
CA THR A 51 -6.59 12.51 -3.06
C THR A 51 -5.11 12.15 -3.26
N VAL A 52 -4.23 13.15 -3.42
CA VAL A 52 -2.77 13.00 -3.43
C VAL A 52 -2.26 12.22 -2.23
N ASP A 53 -2.86 12.38 -1.04
CA ASP A 53 -2.45 11.59 0.14
C ASP A 53 -2.58 10.08 -0.14
N LEU A 54 -3.60 9.67 -0.88
CA LEU A 54 -3.84 8.25 -1.17
C LEU A 54 -2.85 7.74 -2.23
N PHE A 55 -2.41 8.59 -3.16
CA PHE A 55 -1.27 8.29 -4.03
C PHE A 55 0.05 8.20 -3.25
N LEU A 56 0.26 9.03 -2.23
CA LEU A 56 1.41 8.92 -1.33
C LEU A 56 1.38 7.61 -0.53
N LEU A 57 0.21 7.18 -0.08
CA LEU A 57 0.04 5.87 0.55
C LEU A 57 0.35 4.72 -0.43
N CYS A 58 -0.08 4.82 -1.69
CA CYS A 58 0.31 3.87 -2.73
C CYS A 58 1.84 3.82 -2.91
N ALA A 59 2.50 4.98 -3.05
CA ALA A 59 3.97 5.03 -3.16
C ALA A 59 4.67 4.41 -1.94
N THR A 60 4.14 4.65 -0.74
CA THR A 60 4.65 4.04 0.49
C THR A 60 4.52 2.52 0.45
N ARG A 61 3.37 1.98 0.01
CA ARG A 61 3.17 0.53 -0.13
C ARG A 61 4.08 -0.10 -1.17
N VAL A 62 4.32 0.57 -2.30
CA VAL A 62 5.29 0.11 -3.32
C VAL A 62 6.67 -0.07 -2.68
N VAL A 63 7.14 0.89 -1.90
CA VAL A 63 8.42 0.76 -1.18
C VAL A 63 8.40 -0.47 -0.27
N LEU A 64 7.34 -0.65 0.51
CA LEU A 64 7.20 -1.78 1.43
C LEU A 64 7.08 -3.15 0.72
N TRP A 65 6.54 -3.21 -0.50
CA TRP A 65 6.48 -4.44 -1.29
C TRP A 65 7.82 -4.81 -1.94
N ILE A 66 8.66 -3.82 -2.26
CA ILE A 66 9.97 -4.04 -2.87
C ILE A 66 11.06 -4.29 -1.83
N LEU A 67 10.90 -3.75 -0.62
CA LEU A 67 11.85 -3.85 0.49
C LEU A 67 12.40 -5.27 0.74
N PRO A 68 11.57 -6.35 0.74
CA PRO A 68 12.07 -7.70 0.95
C PRO A 68 13.15 -8.12 -0.06
N THR A 69 13.00 -7.70 -1.32
CA THR A 69 13.97 -7.98 -2.37
C THR A 69 15.31 -7.30 -2.10
N VAL A 70 15.28 -6.05 -1.61
CA VAL A 70 16.50 -5.29 -1.28
C VAL A 70 17.28 -5.98 -0.16
N PHE A 71 16.59 -6.41 0.90
CA PHE A 71 17.21 -7.15 2.01
C PHE A 71 17.81 -8.47 1.55
N HIS A 72 17.13 -9.21 0.66
CA HIS A 72 17.70 -10.42 0.06
C HIS A 72 18.94 -10.15 -0.79
N LYS A 73 18.92 -9.12 -1.64
CA LYS A 73 20.05 -8.77 -2.52
C LYS A 73 21.28 -8.25 -1.75
N THR A 74 21.07 -7.68 -0.57
CA THR A 74 22.12 -7.17 0.30
C THR A 74 22.62 -8.18 1.33
N GLY A 75 22.13 -9.42 1.31
CA GLY A 75 22.54 -10.46 2.26
C GLY A 75 22.05 -10.24 3.69
N ARG A 76 20.96 -9.49 3.86
CA ARG A 76 20.38 -9.09 5.15
C ARG A 76 18.98 -9.66 5.38
N ALA A 77 18.64 -10.76 4.70
CA ALA A 77 17.29 -11.32 4.73
C ALA A 77 16.85 -11.80 6.12
N ASP A 78 17.82 -12.07 7.01
CA ASP A 78 17.65 -12.40 8.43
C ASP A 78 16.94 -11.28 9.22
N HIS A 79 16.98 -10.03 8.76
CA HIS A 79 16.26 -8.92 9.39
C HIS A 79 14.77 -8.81 8.98
N LEU A 80 14.31 -9.55 7.96
CA LEU A 80 12.92 -9.46 7.49
C LEU A 80 11.85 -9.78 8.55
N PRO A 81 12.03 -10.76 9.46
CA PRO A 81 11.11 -10.99 10.56
C PRO A 81 10.92 -9.77 11.47
N GLN A 82 11.97 -8.97 11.69
CA GLN A 82 11.93 -7.80 12.56
C GLN A 82 11.06 -6.68 11.98
N LEU A 83 10.96 -6.61 10.65
CA LEU A 83 10.15 -5.62 9.94
C LEU A 83 8.66 -5.96 9.93
N LYS A 84 8.27 -7.21 10.25
CA LYS A 84 6.87 -7.65 10.23
C LYS A 84 5.97 -6.76 11.11
N GLN A 85 6.43 -6.45 12.33
CA GLN A 85 5.66 -5.61 13.25
C GLN A 85 5.59 -4.15 12.78
N VAL A 86 6.68 -3.64 12.21
CA VAL A 86 6.72 -2.29 11.63
C VAL A 86 5.69 -2.17 10.51
N VAL A 87 5.68 -3.13 9.58
CA VAL A 87 4.74 -3.15 8.47
C VAL A 87 3.30 -3.33 8.94
N PHE A 88 3.06 -4.16 9.95
CA PHE A 88 1.75 -4.28 10.57
C PHE A 88 1.26 -2.93 11.14
N CYS A 89 2.09 -2.26 11.94
CA CYS A 89 1.76 -0.94 12.49
C CYS A 89 1.54 0.11 11.39
N THR A 90 2.36 0.11 10.35
CA THR A 90 2.16 0.99 9.18
C THR A 90 0.84 0.68 8.47
N SER A 91 0.49 -0.59 8.32
CA SER A 91 -0.78 -1.01 7.72
C SER A 91 -1.97 -0.56 8.56
N LEU A 92 -1.89 -0.63 9.90
CA LEU A 92 -2.91 -0.07 10.80
C LEU A 92 -3.14 1.43 10.57
N ILE A 93 -2.07 2.21 10.42
CA ILE A 93 -2.18 3.65 10.12
C ILE A 93 -2.84 3.86 8.75
N MET A 94 -2.47 3.05 7.75
CA MET A 94 -3.09 3.10 6.42
C MET A 94 -4.57 2.74 6.45
N TYR A 95 -4.99 1.78 7.27
CA TYR A 95 -6.41 1.47 7.48
C TYR A 95 -7.14 2.66 8.09
N ALA A 96 -6.55 3.30 9.10
CA ALA A 96 -7.15 4.45 9.78
C ALA A 96 -7.26 5.68 8.88
N ALA A 97 -6.39 5.81 7.87
CA ALA A 97 -6.43 6.93 6.93
C ALA A 97 -7.75 6.99 6.14
N SER A 98 -8.31 5.85 5.72
CA SER A 98 -9.57 5.82 4.94
C SER A 98 -10.79 6.39 5.69
N PRO A 99 -11.18 5.89 6.88
CA PRO A 99 -12.33 6.44 7.61
C PRO A 99 -12.07 7.86 8.12
N THR A 100 -10.84 8.19 8.52
CA THR A 100 -10.48 9.56 8.94
C THR A 100 -10.68 10.56 7.80
N LYS A 101 -10.23 10.20 6.60
CA LYS A 101 -10.41 11.01 5.40
C LYS A 101 -11.87 11.15 5.01
N LEU A 102 -12.64 10.05 5.06
CA LEU A 102 -14.07 10.09 4.77
C LEU A 102 -14.79 11.07 5.69
N LEU A 103 -14.52 11.00 7.00
CA LEU A 103 -15.11 11.91 7.98
C LEU A 103 -14.81 13.38 7.65
N LEU A 104 -13.54 13.70 7.42
CA LEU A 104 -13.11 15.07 7.10
C LEU A 104 -13.70 15.59 5.79
N LEU A 105 -13.85 14.72 4.79
CA LEU A 105 -14.51 15.07 3.52
C LEU A 105 -16.00 15.32 3.74
N THR A 106 -16.68 14.50 4.53
CA THR A 106 -18.11 14.67 4.84
C THR A 106 -18.40 15.94 5.64
N GLU A 107 -17.51 16.35 6.54
CA GLU A 107 -17.65 17.60 7.30
C GLU A 107 -17.49 18.85 6.44
N LYS A 108 -16.69 18.77 5.37
CA LYS A 108 -16.42 19.91 4.46
C LYS A 108 -17.41 20.02 3.30
N LEU A 109 -18.23 19.00 3.07
CA LEU A 109 -19.21 19.01 1.98
C LEU A 109 -20.35 19.98 2.29
N SER A 110 -20.75 20.73 1.26
CA SER A 110 -21.93 21.58 1.36
C SER A 110 -23.19 20.71 1.43
N PRO A 111 -24.24 21.13 2.16
CA PRO A 111 -25.49 20.37 2.24
C PRO A 111 -26.05 20.06 0.84
N GLY A 112 -26.38 18.80 0.57
CA GLY A 112 -26.91 18.35 -0.72
C GLY A 112 -25.86 17.99 -1.79
N THR A 113 -24.57 18.05 -1.46
CA THR A 113 -23.49 17.57 -2.34
C THR A 113 -23.02 16.18 -1.92
N TYR A 114 -22.70 15.33 -2.91
CA TYR A 114 -22.23 13.95 -2.70
C TYR A 114 -20.78 13.81 -3.16
N LEU A 115 -20.02 12.93 -2.51
CA LEU A 115 -18.69 12.56 -2.99
C LEU A 115 -18.77 11.81 -4.32
N PRO A 116 -17.88 12.10 -5.27
CA PRO A 116 -17.69 11.27 -6.46
C PRO A 116 -17.47 9.79 -6.10
N VAL A 117 -17.97 8.89 -6.93
CA VAL A 117 -17.79 7.43 -6.75
C VAL A 117 -16.32 7.05 -6.68
N GLY A 118 -15.46 7.73 -7.45
CA GLY A 118 -14.01 7.53 -7.42
C GLY A 118 -13.39 7.72 -6.04
N ASP A 119 -13.91 8.62 -5.21
CA ASP A 119 -13.38 8.85 -3.85
C ASP A 119 -13.70 7.71 -2.91
N TYR A 120 -14.95 7.23 -2.91
CA TYR A 120 -15.32 6.04 -2.15
C TYR A 120 -14.49 4.83 -2.59
N ALA A 121 -14.35 4.64 -3.91
CA ALA A 121 -13.54 3.57 -4.48
C ALA A 121 -12.07 3.67 -4.03
N PHE A 122 -11.50 4.88 -3.98
CA PHE A 122 -10.13 5.09 -3.54
C PHE A 122 -9.94 4.73 -2.05
N LEU A 123 -10.88 5.11 -1.20
CA LEU A 123 -10.82 4.83 0.23
C LEU A 123 -10.97 3.32 0.52
N VAL A 124 -11.86 2.65 -0.20
CA VAL A 124 -12.05 1.20 -0.13
C VAL A 124 -10.83 0.47 -0.68
N TRP A 125 -10.30 0.92 -1.83
CA TRP A 125 -9.09 0.36 -2.42
C TRP A 125 -7.89 0.50 -1.49
N ASN A 126 -7.69 1.66 -0.87
CA ASN A 126 -6.62 1.88 0.10
C ASN A 126 -6.68 0.87 1.26
N PHE A 127 -7.89 0.56 1.76
CA PHE A 127 -8.07 -0.46 2.79
C PHE A 127 -7.63 -1.84 2.29
N PHE A 128 -8.11 -2.27 1.13
CA PHE A 128 -7.75 -3.57 0.56
C PHE A 128 -6.25 -3.68 0.23
N ALA A 129 -5.64 -2.62 -0.32
CA ALA A 129 -4.22 -2.60 -0.64
C ALA A 129 -3.36 -2.69 0.63
N ALA A 130 -3.73 -1.99 1.72
CA ALA A 130 -3.08 -2.15 3.02
C ALA A 130 -3.27 -3.55 3.60
N PHE A 131 -4.43 -4.18 3.36
CA PHE A 131 -4.70 -5.56 3.79
C PHE A 131 -3.85 -6.58 3.05
N LEU A 132 -3.72 -6.43 1.74
CA LEU A 132 -2.83 -7.25 0.92
C LEU A 132 -1.36 -7.07 1.31
N LEU A 133 -0.94 -5.85 1.70
CA LEU A 133 0.38 -5.59 2.25
C LEU A 133 0.61 -6.39 3.53
N ASP A 134 -0.29 -6.28 4.51
CA ASP A 134 -0.17 -6.99 5.79
C ASP A 134 -0.13 -8.52 5.59
N LEU A 135 -1.06 -9.07 4.80
CA LEU A 135 -1.08 -10.50 4.49
C LEU A 135 0.21 -10.97 3.81
N SER A 136 0.68 -10.22 2.80
CA SER A 136 1.89 -10.58 2.06
C SER A 136 3.11 -10.57 2.98
N TRP A 137 3.20 -9.60 3.89
CA TRP A 137 4.27 -9.56 4.87
C TRP A 137 4.16 -10.67 5.91
N LYS A 138 2.96 -10.93 6.42
CA LYS A 138 2.70 -11.93 7.44
C LYS A 138 2.99 -13.36 6.98
N TYR A 139 2.62 -13.69 5.73
CA TYR A 139 2.63 -15.06 5.22
C TYR A 139 3.69 -15.35 4.17
N TYR A 140 4.32 -14.34 3.56
CA TYR A 140 5.27 -14.55 2.49
C TYR A 140 6.61 -13.83 2.72
N PHE A 141 6.60 -12.51 2.93
CA PHE A 141 7.85 -11.75 2.97
C PHE A 141 8.64 -11.89 4.28
N SER A 142 8.01 -12.14 5.42
CA SER A 142 8.74 -12.20 6.70
C SER A 142 9.58 -13.46 6.89
N TYR A 143 9.39 -14.50 6.09
CA TYR A 143 10.11 -15.77 6.29
C TYR A 143 11.56 -15.66 5.80
N PRO A 144 12.57 -16.00 6.62
CA PRO A 144 13.94 -16.08 6.17
C PRO A 144 14.09 -17.18 5.11
N PRO A 145 15.03 -17.05 4.16
CA PRO A 145 15.34 -18.13 3.22
C PRO A 145 15.92 -19.32 3.98
N SER A 146 15.54 -20.55 3.60
CA SER A 146 15.94 -21.81 4.26
C SER A 146 17.45 -22.12 4.24
N SER A 147 18.26 -21.26 3.60
CA SER A 147 19.72 -21.34 3.63
C SER A 147 20.32 -20.71 4.90
N TYR A 148 19.54 -19.95 5.67
CA TYR A 148 19.91 -19.55 7.03
C TYR A 148 19.46 -20.67 7.96
N ILE A 149 20.38 -21.59 8.24
CA ILE A 149 20.25 -22.52 9.36
C ILE A 149 20.39 -21.65 10.62
N LEU A 150 19.40 -21.69 11.51
CA LEU A 150 19.57 -21.11 12.85
C LEU A 150 20.66 -21.90 13.54
N LEU A 151 21.68 -21.22 14.09
CA LEU A 151 22.81 -21.88 14.76
C LEU A 151 22.36 -22.87 15.86
N ASP A 152 21.17 -22.66 16.45
CA ASP A 152 20.58 -23.55 17.46
C ASP A 152 20.20 -24.95 16.90
N GLU A 153 20.09 -25.14 15.58
CA GLU A 153 19.83 -26.46 14.96
C GLU A 153 21.11 -27.23 14.60
N GLN A 154 22.29 -26.66 14.86
CA GLN A 154 23.57 -27.28 14.51
C GLN A 154 24.25 -27.97 15.70
N ASP A 155 23.73 -27.75 16.92
CA ASP A 155 24.26 -28.27 18.19
C ASP A 155 23.40 -29.41 18.80
N GLU A 156 22.37 -29.91 18.10
CA GLU A 156 21.67 -31.18 18.39
C GLU A 156 22.04 -32.28 17.39
#